data_AF-A0A6A4H5G8-F1
#
_entry.id   AF-A0A6A4H5G8-F1
#
_cell.length_a   1.000
_cell.length_b   1.000
_cell.length_c   1.000
_cell.angle_alpha   90.00
_cell.angle_beta   90.00
_cell.angle_gamma   90.00
#
_symmetry.space_group_name_H-M   'P 1'
#
loop_
_entity.id
_entity.type
_entity.pdbx_description
1 polymer ?
#
loop_
_entity_poly.entity_id
_entity_poly.type
_entity_poly.pdbx_seq_one_letter_code
_entity_poly.pdbx_strand_id
1 'polypeptide(L)'
;MLSRLPAGALKQLAFCLGTVCIVERFFSNAFESFMNSRLTLASATLFTAGTIAWYAYLYGNLPFLGEAHASHLSDEGLHPVTYPWPHSGFFDSFDHASIRRGYQVYREVYAACHSLDRTAWRNLVGVSHTADEARAMAEEVEYQDGPNDEGEIVYPSPQKR
;
A
#
# COMPACT_ATOMS: atom_id res chain seq x y z
N MET A 1 30.37 75.35 13.59
CA MET A 1 29.18 75.33 14.47
C MET A 1 29.28 74.12 15.38
N LEU A 2 29.35 74.37 16.69
CA LEU A 2 29.23 73.38 17.76
C LEU A 2 27.94 72.56 17.56
N SER A 3 27.87 71.25 17.77
CA SER A 3 27.79 70.65 19.10
C SER A 3 27.42 69.15 18.99
N ARG A 4 27.98 68.31 19.88
CA ARG A 4 27.29 67.33 20.78
C ARG A 4 28.19 66.12 21.09
N LEU A 5 28.80 66.18 22.28
CA LEU A 5 29.11 65.00 23.13
C LEU A 5 27.80 64.55 23.81
N PRO A 6 27.66 63.27 24.22
CA PRO A 6 28.08 62.94 25.59
C PRO A 6 28.66 61.54 25.83
N ALA A 7 29.41 61.48 26.94
CA ALA A 7 29.43 60.47 27.99
C ALA A 7 30.27 59.18 27.83
N GLY A 8 31.26 59.07 28.75
CA GLY A 8 31.76 57.83 29.34
C GLY A 8 32.82 57.11 28.51
N ALA A 9 34.09 57.52 28.47
CA ALA A 9 34.99 57.78 29.59
C ALA A 9 35.01 56.66 30.64
N LEU A 10 36.20 56.04 30.73
CA LEU A 10 36.81 55.45 31.92
C LEU A 10 36.55 53.97 32.20
N LYS A 11 37.61 53.21 31.89
CA LYS A 11 38.25 52.26 32.80
C LYS A 11 37.32 51.18 33.36
N GLN A 12 37.19 50.07 32.64
CA GLN A 12 37.26 48.78 33.33
C GLN A 12 38.73 48.44 33.58
N LEU A 13 39.28 49.09 34.61
CA LEU A 13 40.20 48.41 35.50
C LEU A 13 39.41 47.22 36.07
N ALA A 14 39.49 46.08 35.38
CA ALA A 14 39.19 44.80 36.01
C ALA A 14 40.30 44.60 37.04
N PHE A 15 40.05 45.17 38.22
CA PHE A 15 40.77 44.94 39.44
C PHE A 15 40.65 43.44 39.69
N CYS A 16 41.64 42.67 39.21
CA CYS A 16 41.73 41.25 39.46
C CYS A 16 42.12 41.08 40.94
N LEU A 17 41.15 41.26 41.84
CA LEU A 17 41.22 40.76 43.20
C LEU A 17 41.10 39.24 43.12
N GLY A 18 42.24 38.61 42.86
CA GLY A 18 42.80 37.38 43.45
C GLY A 18 41.99 36.09 43.56
N THR A 19 40.65 36.10 43.50
CA THR A 19 39.84 34.93 43.86
C THR A 19 38.68 34.69 42.91
N VAL A 20 37.98 35.73 42.42
CA VAL A 20 36.76 35.53 41.59
C VAL A 20 37.08 35.10 40.15
N CYS A 21 38.00 35.78 39.44
CA CYS A 21 38.42 35.35 38.10
C CYS A 21 39.18 34.01 38.12
N ILE A 22 39.85 33.67 39.23
CA ILE A 22 40.52 32.38 39.36
C ILE A 22 39.49 31.28 39.48
N VAL A 23 38.46 31.43 40.32
CA VAL A 23 37.39 30.43 40.49
C VAL A 23 36.60 30.25 39.19
N GLU A 24 36.20 31.30 38.48
CA GLU A 24 35.51 31.16 37.18
C GLU A 24 36.37 30.45 36.14
N ARG A 25 37.65 30.82 36.01
CA ARG A 25 38.56 30.21 35.04
C ARG A 25 38.98 28.79 35.43
N PHE A 26 39.04 28.47 36.72
CA PHE A 26 39.28 27.13 37.23
C PHE A 26 38.07 26.22 37.02
N PHE A 27 36.85 26.75 37.23
CA PHE A 27 35.61 26.06 36.87
C PHE A 27 35.52 25.82 35.37
N SER A 28 35.83 26.79 34.53
CA SER A 28 35.86 26.59 33.07
C SER A 28 36.89 25.55 32.64
N ASN A 29 38.12 25.61 33.16
CA ASN A 29 39.18 24.66 32.79
C ASN A 29 38.92 23.25 33.33
N ALA A 30 38.37 23.11 34.54
CA ALA A 30 37.98 21.83 35.12
C ALA A 30 36.77 21.23 34.38
N PHE A 31 35.81 22.07 33.98
CA PHE A 31 34.68 21.67 33.15
C PHE A 31 35.12 21.24 31.75
N GLU A 32 36.03 21.96 31.11
CA GLU A 32 36.64 21.57 29.83
C GLU A 32 37.42 20.25 29.93
N SER A 33 38.21 20.05 31.01
CA SER A 33 38.91 18.79 31.23
C SER A 33 37.97 17.63 31.53
N PHE A 34 36.84 17.90 32.19
CA PHE A 34 35.79 16.92 32.42
C PHE A 34 35.07 16.58 31.11
N MET A 35 34.69 17.57 30.30
CA MET A 35 34.03 17.36 29.02
C MET A 35 34.92 16.62 28.00
N ASN A 36 36.24 16.85 28.06
CA ASN A 36 37.20 16.19 27.17
C ASN A 36 37.81 14.90 27.76
N SER A 37 37.29 14.41 28.89
CA SER A 37 37.75 13.16 29.52
C SER A 37 37.21 11.93 28.79
N ARG A 38 38.06 10.89 28.69
CA ARG A 38 37.67 9.56 28.20
C ARG A 38 36.52 8.95 29.01
N LEU A 39 36.45 9.25 30.31
CA LEU A 39 35.38 8.77 31.17
C LEU A 39 34.03 9.38 30.78
N THR A 40 34.02 10.68 30.48
CA THR A 40 32.81 11.41 30.08
C THR A 40 32.29 10.95 28.73
N LEU A 41 33.22 10.69 27.80
CA LEU A 41 32.88 10.05 26.53
C LEU A 41 32.24 8.67 26.74
N ALA A 42 32.85 7.82 27.56
CA ALA A 42 32.32 6.50 27.87
C ALA A 42 30.94 6.57 28.53
N SER A 43 30.74 7.43 29.53
CA SER A 43 29.44 7.60 30.18
C SER A 43 28.37 8.13 29.23
N ALA A 44 28.71 9.08 28.35
CA ALA A 44 27.78 9.63 27.39
C ALA A 44 27.34 8.57 26.36
N THR A 45 28.28 7.72 25.89
CA THR A 45 27.94 6.62 24.99
C THR A 45 27.07 5.55 25.66
N LEU A 46 27.33 5.22 26.93
CA LEU A 46 26.50 4.26 27.67
C LEU A 46 25.10 4.82 27.93
N PHE A 47 24.98 6.11 28.25
CA PHE A 47 23.70 6.75 28.45
C PHE A 47 22.87 6.80 27.16
N THR A 48 23.48 7.16 26.03
CA THR A 48 22.81 7.19 24.73
C THR A 48 22.40 5.80 24.28
N ALA A 49 23.30 4.81 24.35
CA ALA A 49 22.97 3.42 24.02
C ALA A 49 21.86 2.85 24.94
N GLY A 50 21.94 3.13 26.24
CA GLY A 50 20.92 2.71 27.21
C GLY A 50 19.56 3.35 26.96
N THR A 51 19.52 4.63 26.59
CA THR A 51 18.28 5.33 26.24
C THR A 51 17.66 4.76 24.96
N ILE A 52 18.48 4.47 23.95
CA ILE A 52 18.04 3.83 22.70
C ILE A 52 17.49 2.43 22.98
N ALA A 53 18.18 1.63 23.79
CA ALA A 53 17.73 0.30 24.18
C ALA A 53 16.42 0.34 25.01
N TRP A 54 16.31 1.27 25.95
CA TRP A 54 15.09 1.48 26.74
C TRP A 54 13.90 1.88 25.86
N TYR A 55 14.12 2.77 24.90
CA TYR A 55 13.08 3.17 23.94
C TYR A 55 12.65 1.98 23.07
N ALA A 56 13.60 1.22 22.52
CA ALA A 56 13.30 0.03 21.74
C ALA A 56 12.53 -1.03 22.56
N TYR A 57 12.82 -1.17 23.85
CA TYR A 57 12.08 -2.07 24.74
C TYR A 57 10.63 -1.62 24.95
N LEU A 58 10.37 -0.32 25.11
CA LEU A 58 9.01 0.19 25.33
C LEU A 58 8.15 0.19 24.05
N TYR A 59 8.74 0.50 22.90
CA TYR A 59 7.98 0.75 21.67
C TYR A 59 8.19 -0.30 20.57
N GLY A 60 9.11 -1.25 20.77
CA GLY A 60 9.38 -2.33 19.81
C GLY A 60 10.14 -1.92 18.55
N ASN A 61 10.16 -0.62 18.20
CA ASN A 61 10.80 -0.10 17.00
C ASN A 61 11.69 1.12 17.30
N LEU A 62 12.71 1.33 16.45
CA LEU A 62 13.61 2.48 16.49
C LEU A 62 13.21 3.48 15.40
N PRO A 63 13.04 4.78 15.72
CA PRO A 63 12.50 5.77 14.79
C PRO A 63 13.43 6.09 13.60
N PHE A 64 14.67 5.61 13.65
CA PHE A 64 15.71 5.85 12.64
C PHE A 64 16.11 4.58 11.86
N LEU A 65 15.49 3.43 12.15
CA LEU A 65 15.65 2.20 11.37
C LEU A 65 14.30 1.87 10.72
N GLY A 66 14.29 1.68 9.40
CA GLY A 66 13.09 1.27 8.69
C GLY A 66 12.64 -0.12 9.11
N GLU A 67 11.35 -0.27 9.40
CA GLU A 67 10.74 -1.55 9.78
C GLU A 67 10.61 -2.43 8.53
N ALA A 68 11.34 -3.54 8.48
CA ALA A 68 11.24 -4.51 7.40
C ALA A 68 10.16 -5.54 7.77
N HIS A 69 8.97 -5.38 7.20
CA HIS A 69 7.92 -6.40 7.31
C HIS A 69 8.24 -7.57 6.38
N ALA A 70 8.35 -8.78 6.94
CA ALA A 70 8.29 -10.00 6.15
C ALA A 70 6.86 -10.17 5.60
N SER A 71 6.72 -10.66 4.36
CA SER A 71 5.43 -10.90 3.69
C SER A 71 4.46 -11.63 4.62
N HIS A 72 3.31 -11.04 4.91
CA HIS A 72 2.30 -11.64 5.77
C HIS A 72 1.38 -12.54 4.94
N LEU A 73 0.79 -13.57 5.55
CA LEU A 73 -0.14 -14.47 4.82
C LEU A 73 -1.36 -13.75 4.23
N SER A 74 -1.71 -12.56 4.74
CA SER A 74 -2.75 -11.72 4.13
C SER A 74 -2.37 -11.19 2.76
N ASP A 75 -1.08 -11.02 2.50
CA ASP A 75 -0.58 -10.35 1.30
C ASP A 75 -0.54 -11.32 0.13
N GLU A 76 -0.22 -12.59 0.40
CA GLU A 76 -0.12 -13.68 -0.58
C GLU A 76 -1.46 -14.41 -0.81
N GLY A 77 -2.40 -14.30 0.14
CA GLY A 77 -3.64 -15.06 0.14
C GLY A 77 -3.42 -16.55 0.39
N LEU A 78 -4.51 -17.29 0.64
CA LEU A 78 -4.44 -18.73 0.86
C LEU A 78 -4.30 -19.46 -0.48
N HIS A 79 -3.28 -20.31 -0.61
CA HIS A 79 -3.14 -21.17 -1.78
C HIS A 79 -4.39 -22.06 -1.95
N PRO A 80 -4.95 -22.16 -3.17
CA PRO A 80 -6.11 -23.01 -3.42
C PRO A 80 -5.74 -24.49 -3.26
N VAL A 81 -6.66 -25.27 -2.70
CA VAL A 81 -6.53 -26.72 -2.67
C VAL A 81 -6.73 -27.30 -4.07
N THR A 82 -6.00 -28.36 -4.39
CA THR A 82 -6.16 -29.08 -5.66
C THR A 82 -7.40 -29.97 -5.60
N TYR A 83 -8.43 -29.62 -6.37
CA TYR A 83 -9.62 -30.44 -6.54
C TYR A 83 -9.45 -31.43 -7.70
N PRO A 84 -9.95 -32.68 -7.58
CA PRO A 84 -9.85 -33.70 -8.62
C PRO A 84 -10.91 -33.47 -9.72
N TRP A 85 -10.69 -32.47 -10.56
CA TRP A 85 -11.60 -32.17 -11.67
C TRP A 85 -11.57 -33.28 -12.74
N PRO A 86 -12.71 -33.59 -13.39
CA PRO A 86 -12.79 -34.65 -14.41
C PRO A 86 -12.03 -34.33 -15.71
N HIS A 87 -11.53 -33.10 -15.87
CA HIS A 87 -10.79 -32.59 -17.03
C HIS A 87 -9.35 -32.22 -16.66
N SER A 88 -8.75 -32.93 -15.69
CA SER A 88 -7.40 -32.63 -15.19
C SER A 88 -6.30 -33.47 -15.85
N GLY A 89 -6.65 -34.61 -16.45
CA GLY A 89 -5.72 -35.47 -17.18
C GLY A 89 -5.40 -34.93 -18.58
N PHE A 90 -4.27 -35.39 -19.13
CA PHE A 90 -3.77 -34.96 -20.44
C PHE A 90 -4.71 -35.32 -21.62
N PHE A 91 -5.49 -36.39 -21.47
CA PHE A 91 -6.44 -36.85 -22.48
C PHE A 91 -7.90 -36.67 -22.04
N ASP A 92 -8.14 -36.03 -20.89
CA ASP A 92 -9.48 -35.78 -20.42
C ASP A 92 -10.12 -34.61 -21.17
N SER A 93 -11.44 -34.67 -21.35
CA SER A 93 -12.22 -33.59 -21.96
C SER A 93 -13.17 -32.99 -20.92
N PHE A 94 -13.74 -31.82 -21.23
CA PHE A 94 -14.75 -31.21 -20.39
C PHE A 94 -16.02 -32.07 -20.31
N ASP A 95 -16.67 -32.05 -19.14
CA ASP A 95 -18.02 -32.60 -18.99
C ASP A 95 -19.05 -31.58 -19.51
N HIS A 96 -19.57 -31.83 -20.72
CA HIS A 96 -20.56 -30.98 -21.38
C HIS A 96 -21.87 -30.86 -20.57
N ALA A 97 -22.24 -31.88 -19.80
CA ALA A 97 -23.42 -31.80 -18.92
C ALA A 97 -23.16 -30.83 -17.75
N SER A 98 -21.94 -30.82 -17.21
CA SER A 98 -21.54 -29.81 -16.21
C SER A 98 -21.49 -28.40 -16.81
N ILE A 99 -21.03 -28.23 -18.05
CA ILE A 99 -21.06 -26.91 -18.72
C ILE A 99 -22.50 -26.41 -18.85
N ARG A 100 -23.45 -27.27 -19.26
CA ARG A 100 -24.86 -26.88 -19.38
C ARG A 100 -25.45 -26.42 -18.04
N ARG A 101 -25.22 -27.17 -16.96
CA ARG A 101 -25.66 -26.78 -15.61
C ARG A 101 -24.95 -25.50 -15.11
N GLY A 102 -23.66 -25.36 -15.39
CA GLY A 102 -22.89 -24.17 -15.03
C GLY A 102 -23.38 -22.91 -15.74
N TYR A 103 -23.81 -23.02 -17.00
CA TYR A 103 -24.42 -21.91 -17.74
C TYR A 103 -25.73 -21.44 -17.10
N GLN A 104 -26.56 -22.37 -16.61
CA GLN A 104 -27.78 -22.02 -15.86
C GLN A 104 -27.45 -21.23 -14.59
N VAL A 105 -26.45 -21.68 -13.82
CA VAL A 105 -25.98 -20.95 -12.62
C VAL A 105 -25.46 -19.55 -12.98
N TYR A 106 -24.72 -19.42 -14.08
CA TYR A 106 -24.28 -18.11 -14.57
C TYR A 106 -25.47 -17.19 -14.86
N ARG A 107 -26.48 -17.66 -15.61
CA ARG A 107 -27.66 -16.85 -15.95
C ARG A 107 -28.48 -16.45 -14.72
N GLU A 108 -28.67 -17.37 -13.77
CA GLU A 108 -29.54 -17.15 -12.62
C GLU A 108 -28.88 -16.34 -11.49
N VAL A 109 -27.55 -16.41 -11.35
CA VAL A 109 -26.82 -15.85 -10.19
C VAL A 109 -25.85 -14.74 -10.56
N TYR A 110 -25.05 -14.93 -11.62
CA TYR A 110 -23.90 -14.06 -11.89
C TYR A 110 -24.14 -13.03 -13.00
N ALA A 111 -25.05 -13.30 -13.93
CA ALA A 111 -25.32 -12.44 -15.08
C ALA A 111 -25.81 -11.02 -14.69
N ALA A 112 -26.32 -10.85 -13.48
CA ALA A 112 -26.70 -9.54 -12.95
C ALA A 112 -25.50 -8.63 -12.61
N CYS A 113 -24.31 -9.20 -12.33
CA CYS A 113 -23.14 -8.45 -11.87
C CYS A 113 -21.88 -8.67 -12.70
N HIS A 114 -21.82 -9.74 -13.50
CA HIS A 114 -20.66 -10.10 -14.31
C HIS A 114 -21.05 -10.22 -15.78
N SER A 115 -20.31 -9.50 -16.64
CA SER A 115 -20.46 -9.63 -18.08
C SER A 115 -19.70 -10.86 -18.61
N LEU A 116 -20.09 -11.32 -19.79
CA LEU A 116 -19.44 -12.41 -20.52
C LEU A 116 -19.20 -12.02 -21.98
N ASP A 117 -18.60 -10.84 -22.18
CA ASP A 117 -18.52 -10.16 -23.49
C ASP A 117 -17.70 -10.91 -24.55
N ARG A 118 -16.88 -11.88 -24.13
CA ARG A 118 -16.03 -12.69 -25.03
C ARG A 118 -16.67 -14.00 -25.47
N THR A 119 -17.89 -14.29 -25.01
CA THR A 119 -18.61 -15.52 -25.37
C THR A 119 -19.85 -15.16 -26.19
N ALA A 120 -19.85 -15.57 -27.45
CA ALA A 120 -21.00 -15.39 -28.33
C ALA A 120 -21.97 -16.57 -28.22
N TRP A 121 -23.25 -16.35 -28.51
CA TRP A 121 -24.29 -17.39 -28.51
C TRP A 121 -23.92 -18.61 -29.34
N ARG A 122 -23.31 -18.41 -30.52
CA ARG A 122 -22.80 -19.49 -31.38
C ARG A 122 -21.79 -20.41 -30.72
N ASN A 123 -21.07 -19.96 -29.68
CA ASN A 123 -20.09 -20.79 -28.99
C ASN A 123 -20.76 -21.88 -28.11
N LEU A 124 -22.04 -21.71 -27.77
CA LEU A 124 -22.79 -22.69 -26.97
C LEU A 124 -23.36 -23.83 -27.81
N VAL A 125 -23.55 -23.59 -29.13
CA VAL A 125 -24.18 -24.52 -30.07
C VAL A 125 -23.28 -25.74 -30.28
N GLY A 126 -23.82 -26.93 -30.01
CA GLY A 126 -23.07 -28.19 -30.11
C GLY A 126 -22.07 -28.40 -28.98
N VAL A 127 -21.94 -27.45 -28.04
CA VAL A 127 -21.16 -27.59 -26.82
C VAL A 127 -22.10 -27.91 -25.66
N SER A 128 -22.90 -26.95 -25.21
CA SER A 128 -23.80 -27.13 -24.07
C SER A 128 -25.29 -27.08 -24.45
N HIS A 129 -25.61 -26.49 -25.60
CA HIS A 129 -26.97 -26.28 -26.09
C HIS A 129 -27.10 -26.65 -27.57
N THR A 130 -28.33 -26.94 -28.00
CA THR A 130 -28.64 -27.06 -29.42
C THR A 130 -28.72 -25.67 -30.08
N ALA A 131 -28.76 -25.63 -31.42
CA ALA A 131 -28.92 -24.38 -32.16
C ALA A 131 -30.25 -23.68 -31.82
N ASP A 132 -31.33 -24.46 -31.69
CA ASP A 132 -32.67 -23.94 -31.39
C ASP A 132 -32.75 -23.42 -29.95
N GLU A 133 -32.13 -24.11 -28.98
CA GLU A 133 -32.06 -23.65 -27.60
C GLU A 133 -31.24 -22.35 -27.47
N ALA A 134 -30.07 -22.29 -28.11
CA ALA A 134 -29.23 -21.10 -28.06
C ALA A 134 -29.91 -19.90 -28.73
N ARG A 135 -30.65 -20.13 -29.82
CA ARG A 135 -31.44 -19.08 -30.49
C ARG A 135 -32.57 -18.59 -29.58
N ALA A 136 -33.34 -19.49 -28.99
CA ALA A 136 -34.43 -19.11 -28.10
C ALA A 136 -33.92 -18.24 -26.94
N MET A 137 -32.78 -18.59 -26.33
CA MET A 137 -32.17 -17.79 -25.27
C MET A 137 -31.62 -16.44 -25.75
N ALA A 138 -31.10 -16.36 -26.98
CA ALA A 138 -30.63 -15.11 -27.56
C ALA A 138 -31.78 -14.14 -27.86
N GLU A 139 -32.96 -14.67 -28.21
CA GLU A 139 -34.18 -13.88 -28.47
C GLU A 139 -34.81 -13.30 -27.20
N GLU A 140 -34.51 -13.85 -26.01
CA GLU A 140 -34.94 -13.29 -24.72
C GLU A 140 -34.23 -11.98 -24.35
N VAL A 141 -33.09 -11.69 -24.98
CA VAL A 141 -32.24 -10.55 -24.64
C VAL A 141 -32.31 -9.52 -25.76
N GLU A 142 -32.55 -8.27 -25.38
CA GLU A 142 -32.65 -7.14 -26.31
C GLU A 142 -31.27 -6.54 -26.56
N TYR A 143 -30.98 -6.25 -27.83
CA TYR A 143 -29.74 -5.61 -28.24
C TYR A 143 -30.02 -4.37 -29.09
N GLN A 144 -29.11 -3.41 -29.01
CA GLN A 144 -29.08 -2.24 -29.87
C GLN A 144 -28.77 -2.67 -31.31
N ASP A 145 -29.67 -2.37 -32.24
CA ASP A 145 -29.41 -2.57 -33.67
C ASP A 145 -28.76 -1.32 -34.30
N GLY A 146 -28.36 -1.45 -35.55
CA GLY A 146 -27.94 -0.32 -36.37
C GLY A 146 -29.05 0.71 -36.59
N PRO A 147 -28.68 1.89 -37.13
CA PRO A 147 -29.66 2.91 -37.49
C PRO A 147 -30.65 2.37 -38.56
N ASN A 148 -31.93 2.71 -38.41
CA ASN A 148 -32.95 2.47 -39.43
C ASN A 148 -32.77 3.39 -40.65
N ASP A 149 -33.69 3.29 -41.62
CA ASP A 149 -33.65 4.09 -42.86
C ASP A 149 -33.75 5.60 -42.60
N GLU A 150 -34.27 5.99 -41.43
CA GLU A 150 -34.35 7.37 -40.95
C GLU A 150 -33.10 7.84 -40.17
N GLY A 151 -32.12 6.97 -39.94
CA GLY A 151 -30.89 7.28 -39.20
C GLY A 151 -31.03 7.18 -37.67
N GLU A 152 -32.16 6.67 -37.17
CA GLU A 152 -32.43 6.51 -35.75
C GLU A 152 -31.98 5.14 -35.24
N ILE A 153 -31.34 5.10 -34.08
CA ILE A 153 -31.00 3.84 -33.40
C ILE A 153 -32.27 3.23 -32.83
N VAL A 154 -32.65 2.05 -33.33
CA VAL A 154 -33.83 1.33 -32.85
C VAL A 154 -33.43 0.37 -31.71
N TYR A 155 -34.12 0.49 -30.59
CA TYR A 155 -34.23 -0.52 -29.54
C TYR A 155 -35.69 -1.03 -29.56
N PRO A 156 -35.99 -2.34 -29.44
CA PRO A 156 -35.11 -3.51 -29.35
C PRO A 156 -35.17 -4.43 -30.59
N SER A 157 -34.04 -5.02 -30.98
CA SER A 157 -34.01 -6.08 -31.99
C SER A 157 -33.62 -7.43 -31.36
N PRO A 158 -34.31 -8.54 -31.70
CA PRO A 158 -33.85 -9.88 -31.36
C PRO A 158 -32.53 -10.18 -32.09
N GLN A 159 -31.51 -10.74 -31.42
CA GLN A 159 -30.28 -11.16 -32.09
C GLN A 159 -30.56 -12.27 -33.11
N LYS A 160 -30.41 -11.96 -34.39
CA LYS A 160 -30.56 -12.94 -35.48
C LYS A 160 -29.24 -13.60 -35.93
N ARG A 161 -28.13 -13.43 -35.18
CA ARG A 161 -26.79 -13.89 -35.60
C ARG A 161 -25.99 -14.63 -34.53
#